data_AF-A0A2S6AZU7-F1
#
_entry.id   AF-A0A2S6AZU7-F1
#
_cell.length_a   1.000
_cell.length_b   1.000
_cell.length_c   1.000
_cell.angle_alpha   90.00
_cell.angle_beta   90.00
_cell.angle_gamma   90.00
#
_symmetry.space_group_name_H-M   'P 1'
#
loop_
_entity.id
_entity.type
_entity.pdbx_description
1 polymer ?
#
loop_
_entity_poly.entity_id
_entity_poly.type
_entity_poly.pdbx_seq_one_letter_code
_entity_poly.pdbx_strand_id
1 'polypeptide(L)'
;ADDFPQQIVDLQHWLEGKRMSESHPYRAITAQPQGPTSPEMWILGSSGYGAQLAAHLGLPYAFAYFFSDCQGVEQALALYHQNY
;
A
#
# COMPACT_ATOMS: atom_id res chain seq x y z
N ALA A 1 -4.36 -11.44 -9.42
CA ALA A 1 -3.75 -10.23 -8.81
C ALA A 1 -4.48 -9.87 -7.51
N ASP A 2 -5.19 -10.84 -6.94
CA ASP A 2 -6.24 -10.63 -5.94
C ASP A 2 -5.69 -10.53 -4.51
N ASP A 3 -4.42 -10.89 -4.33
CA ASP A 3 -3.72 -10.85 -3.05
C ASP A 3 -3.04 -9.49 -2.76
N PHE A 4 -3.13 -8.53 -3.68
CA PHE A 4 -2.41 -7.25 -3.54
C PHE A 4 -2.73 -6.50 -2.24
N PRO A 5 -3.99 -6.40 -1.77
CA PRO A 5 -4.30 -5.82 -0.46
C PRO A 5 -3.61 -6.56 0.70
N GLN A 6 -3.60 -7.90 0.66
CA GLN A 6 -2.96 -8.71 1.70
C GLN A 6 -1.43 -8.50 1.70
N GLN A 7 -0.81 -8.40 0.53
CA GLN A 7 0.63 -8.14 0.41
C GLN A 7 1.04 -6.80 1.02
N ILE A 8 0.18 -5.77 0.92
CA ILE A 8 0.45 -4.47 1.55
C ILE A 8 0.39 -4.60 3.07
N VAL A 9 -0.63 -5.29 3.59
CA VAL A 9 -0.76 -5.56 5.03
C VAL A 9 0.43 -6.34 5.55
N ASP A 10 0.88 -7.37 4.82
CA ASP A 10 2.04 -8.17 5.20
C ASP A 10 3.31 -7.32 5.26
N LEU A 11 3.49 -6.44 4.27
CA LEU A 11 4.60 -5.49 4.23
C LEU A 11 4.56 -4.52 5.41
N GLN A 12 3.38 -3.99 5.78
CA GLN A 12 3.23 -3.14 6.96
C GLN A 12 3.67 -3.88 8.23
N HIS A 13 3.22 -5.11 8.41
CA HIS A 13 3.61 -5.93 9.57
C HIS A 13 5.13 -6.14 9.63
N TRP A 14 5.78 -6.40 8.49
CA TRP A 14 7.23 -6.55 8.43
C TRP A 14 7.97 -5.25 8.72
N LEU A 15 7.51 -4.10 8.20
CA LEU A 15 8.14 -2.80 8.44
C LEU A 15 7.99 -2.34 9.90
N GLU A 16 6.85 -2.62 10.52
CA GLU A 16 6.57 -2.26 11.91
C GLU A 16 7.07 -3.30 12.92
N GLY A 17 7.59 -4.45 12.45
CA GLY A 17 8.00 -5.57 13.29
C GLY A 17 6.84 -6.20 14.08
N LYS A 18 5.59 -6.04 13.61
CA LYS A 18 4.41 -6.61 14.26
C LYS A 18 4.34 -8.12 14.04
N ARG A 19 3.91 -8.85 15.07
CA ARG A 19 3.65 -10.30 14.95
C ARG A 19 2.41 -10.51 14.10
N MET A 20 2.54 -11.34 13.07
CA MET A 20 1.42 -11.82 12.26
C MET A 20 0.59 -12.86 13.03
N SER A 21 -0.63 -13.13 12.57
CA SER A 21 -1.51 -14.14 13.20
C SER A 21 -0.91 -15.55 13.15
N GLU A 22 -1.33 -16.42 14.06
CA GLU A 22 -0.85 -17.80 14.14
C GLU A 22 -1.13 -18.64 12.87
N SER A 23 -2.19 -18.30 12.14
CA SER A 23 -2.56 -18.94 10.87
C SER A 23 -1.86 -18.34 9.65
N HIS A 24 -1.08 -17.27 9.82
CA HIS A 24 -0.48 -16.57 8.69
C HIS A 24 0.66 -17.40 8.07
N PRO A 25 0.68 -17.62 6.74
CA PRO A 25 1.69 -18.46 6.09
C PRO A 25 3.13 -17.96 6.29
N TYR A 26 3.30 -16.65 6.49
CA TYR A 26 4.62 -16.01 6.61
C TYR A 26 5.00 -15.62 8.04
N ARG A 27 4.31 -16.11 9.07
CA ARG A 27 4.54 -15.72 10.47
C ARG A 27 5.95 -15.96 11.00
N ALA A 28 6.70 -16.88 10.40
CA ALA A 28 8.08 -17.21 10.77
C ALA A 28 9.12 -16.30 10.08
N ILE A 29 8.70 -15.51 9.08
CA ILE A 29 9.56 -14.61 8.34
C ILE A 29 9.75 -13.32 9.14
N THR A 30 11.01 -12.90 9.25
CA THR A 30 11.39 -11.66 9.90
C THR A 30 12.17 -10.80 8.91
N ALA A 31 11.68 -9.60 8.64
CA ALA A 31 12.40 -8.63 7.82
C ALA A 31 13.62 -8.08 8.56
N GLN A 32 14.71 -7.89 7.82
CA GLN A 32 15.97 -7.34 8.33
C GLN A 32 16.44 -6.23 7.38
N PRO A 33 17.13 -5.19 7.88
CA PRO A 33 17.48 -4.95 9.27
C PRO A 33 16.28 -4.49 10.10
N GLN A 34 16.30 -4.78 11.41
CA GLN A 34 15.40 -4.15 12.37
C GLN A 34 16.07 -2.91 12.97
N GLY A 35 15.28 -1.86 13.17
CA GLY A 35 15.77 -0.60 13.72
C GLY A 35 14.66 0.19 14.41
N PRO A 36 15.01 1.33 15.06
CA PRO A 36 14.04 2.18 15.74
C PRO A 36 13.12 2.94 14.77
N THR A 37 13.42 2.90 13.47
CA THR A 37 12.69 3.62 12.42
C THR A 37 12.31 2.68 11.30
N SER A 38 11.12 2.87 10.74
CA SER A 38 10.64 2.23 9.53
C SER A 38 10.45 3.27 8.42
N PRO A 39 10.64 2.91 7.14
CA PRO A 39 10.27 3.79 6.04
C PRO A 39 8.76 4.01 6.00
N GLU A 40 8.35 5.19 5.55
CA GLU A 40 6.95 5.46 5.26
C GLU A 40 6.52 4.70 4.00
N MET A 41 5.37 4.06 4.04
CA MET A 41 4.85 3.29 2.92
C MET A 41 3.98 4.17 2.03
N TRP A 42 4.24 4.13 0.72
CA TRP A 42 3.48 4.86 -0.29
C TRP A 42 2.92 3.89 -1.32
N ILE A 43 1.66 4.09 -1.73
CA ILE A 43 1.07 3.32 -2.83
C ILE A 43 1.26 4.08 -4.13
N LEU A 44 2.02 3.49 -5.06
CA LEU A 44 2.10 3.95 -6.45
C LEU A 44 1.02 3.27 -7.28
N GLY A 45 0.09 4.04 -7.84
CA GLY A 45 -0.94 3.54 -8.74
C GLY A 45 -1.03 4.33 -10.04
N SER A 46 -1.47 3.65 -11.10
CA SER A 46 -1.79 4.27 -12.40
C SER A 46 -3.30 4.26 -12.71
N SER A 47 -4.12 3.72 -11.80
CA SER A 47 -5.56 3.55 -11.97
C SER A 47 -6.34 3.88 -10.69
N GLY A 48 -7.65 4.07 -10.83
CA GLY A 48 -8.55 4.38 -9.72
C GLY A 48 -8.61 3.30 -8.63
N TYR A 49 -8.34 2.03 -8.96
CA TYR A 49 -8.30 0.94 -7.98
C TYR A 49 -7.19 1.17 -6.93
N GLY A 50 -5.99 1.56 -7.38
CA GLY A 50 -4.88 1.87 -6.47
C GLY A 50 -5.18 3.07 -5.58
N ALA A 51 -5.91 4.06 -6.10
CA ALA A 51 -6.34 5.24 -5.36
C ALA A 51 -7.33 4.87 -4.24
N GLN A 52 -8.35 4.06 -4.54
CA GLN A 52 -9.30 3.58 -3.55
C GLN A 52 -8.62 2.70 -2.48
N LEU A 53 -7.69 1.83 -2.88
CA LEU A 53 -6.97 0.97 -1.95
C LEU A 53 -6.06 1.76 -1.01
N ALA A 54 -5.34 2.76 -1.53
CA ALA A 54 -4.53 3.66 -0.70
C ALA A 54 -5.36 4.42 0.31
N ALA A 55 -6.54 4.89 -0.12
CA ALA A 55 -7.48 5.58 0.74
C ALA A 55 -8.01 4.67 1.85
N HIS A 56 -8.46 3.46 1.50
CA HIS A 56 -8.98 2.48 2.46
C HIS A 56 -7.94 2.05 3.51
N LEU A 57 -6.66 1.98 3.12
CA LEU A 57 -5.56 1.63 4.02
C LEU A 57 -4.98 2.86 4.77
N GLY A 58 -5.50 4.07 4.52
CA GLY A 58 -5.00 5.30 5.12
C GLY A 58 -3.57 5.69 4.70
N LEU A 59 -3.08 5.14 3.58
CA LEU A 59 -1.70 5.31 3.12
C LEU A 59 -1.57 6.50 2.15
N PRO A 60 -0.40 7.16 2.10
CA PRO A 60 -0.12 8.18 1.09
C PRO A 60 -0.09 7.56 -0.32
N TYR A 61 -0.65 8.30 -1.28
CA TYR A 61 -0.83 7.85 -2.66
C TYR A 61 0.00 8.68 -3.65
N ALA A 62 0.68 7.99 -4.57
CA ALA A 62 1.39 8.58 -5.70
C ALA A 62 0.75 8.10 -7.01
N PHE A 63 0.39 9.03 -7.89
CA PHE A 63 -0.17 8.71 -9.21
C PHE A 63 0.94 8.68 -10.28
N ALA A 64 1.01 7.59 -11.02
CA ALA A 64 2.00 7.39 -12.08
C ALA A 64 1.58 8.08 -13.39
N TYR A 65 1.61 9.41 -13.41
CA TYR A 65 1.07 10.25 -14.49
C TYR A 65 1.58 9.91 -15.90
N PHE A 66 2.85 9.51 -16.01
CA PHE A 66 3.49 9.19 -17.29
C PHE A 66 2.92 7.93 -17.95
N PHE A 67 2.46 6.94 -17.17
CA PHE A 67 1.95 5.68 -17.72
C PHE A 67 0.51 5.75 -18.22
N SER A 68 -0.21 6.83 -17.88
CA SER A 68 -1.64 6.98 -18.18
C SER A 68 -1.89 7.97 -19.33
N ASP A 69 -0.91 8.19 -20.21
CA ASP A 69 -0.96 9.19 -21.29
C ASP A 69 -1.41 10.57 -20.82
N CYS A 70 -1.01 10.96 -19.60
CA CYS A 70 -1.43 12.22 -18.95
C CYS A 70 -2.95 12.33 -18.68
N GLN A 71 -3.67 11.21 -18.57
CA GLN A 71 -5.12 11.17 -18.31
C GLN A 71 -5.44 10.44 -17.00
N GLY A 72 -6.64 10.71 -16.46
CA GLY A 72 -7.19 9.98 -15.30
C GLY A 72 -6.67 10.39 -13.92
N VAL A 73 -5.67 11.29 -13.84
CA VAL A 73 -5.11 11.75 -12.56
C VAL A 73 -6.15 12.44 -11.68
N GLU A 74 -6.97 13.34 -12.25
CA GLU A 74 -7.99 14.06 -11.49
C GLU A 74 -9.03 13.10 -10.89
N GLN A 75 -9.44 12.10 -11.66
CA GLN A 75 -10.39 11.09 -11.20
C GLN A 75 -9.78 10.21 -10.11
N ALA A 76 -8.52 9.77 -10.28
CA ALA A 76 -7.83 8.95 -9.28
C ALA A 76 -7.62 9.72 -7.97
N LEU A 77 -7.18 10.98 -8.04
CA LEU A 77 -7.02 11.83 -6.85
C LEU A 77 -8.36 12.13 -6.19
N ALA A 78 -9.41 12.43 -6.96
CA ALA A 78 -10.75 12.62 -6.41
C ALA A 78 -11.25 11.35 -5.69
N LEU A 79 -11.04 10.16 -6.27
CA LEU A 79 -11.37 8.89 -5.64
C LEU A 79 -10.56 8.65 -4.36
N TYR A 80 -9.27 9.00 -4.34
CA TYR A 80 -8.44 8.90 -3.14
C TYR A 80 -9.00 9.80 -2.02
N HIS A 81 -9.23 11.08 -2.30
CA HIS A 81 -9.72 12.04 -1.32
C HIS A 81 -11.14 11.73 -0.80
N GLN A 82 -12.00 11.11 -1.61
CA GLN A 82 -13.35 10.75 -1.19
C GLN A 82 -13.41 9.52 -0.27
N ASN A 83 -12.40 8.64 -0.33
CA ASN A 83 -12.40 7.37 0.37
C ASN A 83 -11.36 7.28 1.51
N TYR A 84 -10.63 8.37 1.78
CA TYR A 84 -9.62 8.49 2.85
C TYR A 84 -10.30 9.02 4.12
#